data_AF-A0A6L6QAZ4-F1
#
_entry.id   AF-A0A6L6QAZ4-F1
#
_cell.length_a   1.000
_cell.length_b   1.000
_cell.length_c   1.000
_cell.angle_alpha   90.00
_cell.angle_beta   90.00
_cell.angle_gamma   90.00
#
_symmetry.space_group_name_H-M   'P 1'
#
loop_
_entity.id
_entity.type
_entity.pdbx_description
1 polymer ?
#
loop_
_entity_poly.entity_id
_entity_poly.type
_entity_poly.pdbx_seq_one_letter_code
_entity_poly.pdbx_strand_id
1 'polypeptide(L)'
;MKTIVFCTSFIRDSKAWESRYQRWLDFYRDVPLEAFKKIMIDDGSPYLPPASVIKTVSNTAPLASEDDENLIIRFDNNLGRQNIKDYPGWWRSFMHSLAVAKELGADKIVHIESDAFLLSQRLVDFINQTQNGWHVLWTEHNNFAETAIQVICRDQFEAFQKFKDANPSLHFPDLAENLLPFTEVHREFIGDRYSELKRNRWIFKSKKFNFLPMFQWDFFVEPIPGNADFVTQGVPRQRLAFRASSPVA
;
A
#
# COMPACT_ATOMS: atom_id res chain seq x y z
N MET A 1 2.84 -6.86 19.05
CA MET A 1 4.14 -6.99 18.36
C MET A 1 4.61 -5.61 17.95
N LYS A 2 5.91 -5.34 17.87
CA LYS A 2 6.40 -4.04 17.40
C LYS A 2 6.26 -3.97 15.87
N THR A 3 5.23 -3.28 15.39
CA THR A 3 4.86 -3.28 13.96
C THR A 3 5.17 -1.93 13.28
N ILE A 4 5.82 -1.99 12.12
CA ILE A 4 5.84 -0.86 11.17
C ILE A 4 4.82 -1.09 10.07
N VAL A 5 4.18 -0.02 9.62
CA VAL A 5 3.37 -0.02 8.40
C VAL A 5 4.08 0.85 7.38
N PHE A 6 4.18 0.39 6.13
CA PHE A 6 4.79 1.18 5.10
C PHE A 6 4.10 1.07 3.75
N CYS A 7 4.28 2.10 2.94
CA CYS A 7 4.01 2.08 1.51
C CYS A 7 5.26 2.49 0.74
N THR A 8 5.40 2.02 -0.50
CA THR A 8 6.39 2.58 -1.43
C THR A 8 5.87 3.89 -2.03
N SER A 9 6.73 4.89 -2.25
CA SER A 9 6.31 6.16 -2.85
C SER A 9 7.18 6.64 -4.01
N PHE A 10 6.52 7.33 -4.92
CA PHE A 10 7.10 8.23 -5.92
C PHE A 10 6.14 9.41 -6.16
N ILE A 11 6.46 10.56 -5.58
CA ILE A 11 5.68 11.79 -5.51
C ILE A 11 6.17 12.75 -6.60
N ARG A 12 5.53 12.67 -7.76
CA ARG A 12 5.92 13.48 -8.93
C ARG A 12 5.73 14.99 -8.73
N ASP A 13 4.66 15.38 -8.03
CA ASP A 13 4.21 16.76 -7.88
C ASP A 13 3.29 16.89 -6.66
N SER A 14 2.91 18.12 -6.30
CA SER A 14 2.01 18.39 -5.17
C SER A 14 0.64 17.73 -5.34
N LYS A 15 0.15 17.62 -6.57
CA LYS A 15 -1.12 16.96 -6.86
C LYS A 15 -1.05 15.46 -6.56
N ALA A 16 0.05 14.79 -6.92
CA ALA A 16 0.28 13.39 -6.59
C ALA A 16 0.39 13.17 -5.07
N TRP A 17 0.98 14.12 -4.33
CA TRP A 17 0.95 14.14 -2.88
C TRP A 17 -0.48 14.18 -2.34
N GLU A 18 -1.24 15.21 -2.69
CA GLU A 18 -2.61 15.44 -2.21
C GLU A 18 -3.57 14.31 -2.57
N SER A 19 -3.49 13.78 -3.80
CA SER A 19 -4.47 12.81 -4.30
C SER A 19 -4.23 11.37 -3.84
N ARG A 20 -3.02 11.04 -3.34
CA ARG A 20 -2.62 9.67 -3.04
C ARG A 20 -1.96 9.56 -1.67
N TYR A 21 -0.78 10.14 -1.49
CA TYR A 21 0.05 9.89 -0.31
C TYR A 21 -0.51 10.56 0.95
N GLN A 22 -0.98 11.80 0.85
CA GLN A 22 -1.64 12.48 1.95
C GLN A 22 -2.89 11.73 2.41
N ARG A 23 -3.68 11.23 1.45
CA ARG A 23 -4.88 10.45 1.76
C ARG A 23 -4.59 9.12 2.40
N TRP A 24 -3.52 8.44 1.97
CA TRP A 24 -3.06 7.23 2.64
C TRP A 24 -2.71 7.54 4.10
N LEU A 25 -1.96 8.62 4.34
CA LEU A 25 -1.60 9.05 5.69
C LEU A 25 -2.83 9.39 6.55
N ASP A 26 -3.76 10.18 6.00
CA ASP A 26 -5.00 10.59 6.67
C ASP A 26 -5.90 9.39 6.98
N PHE A 27 -6.03 8.43 6.05
CA PHE A 27 -6.84 7.24 6.25
C PHE A 27 -6.31 6.39 7.40
N TYR A 28 -5.01 6.08 7.38
CA TYR A 28 -4.39 5.22 8.39
C TYR A 28 -4.17 5.91 9.73
N ARG A 29 -4.41 7.22 9.85
CA ARG A 29 -4.50 7.90 11.14
C ARG A 29 -5.65 7.33 11.99
N ASP A 30 -6.79 7.04 11.36
CA ASP A 30 -8.04 6.73 12.06
C ASP A 30 -8.36 5.22 12.06
N VAL A 31 -7.66 4.42 11.24
CA VAL A 31 -7.77 2.95 11.24
C VAL A 31 -7.05 2.38 12.48
N PRO A 32 -7.68 1.46 13.25
CA PRO A 32 -7.09 0.89 14.46
C PRO A 32 -6.04 -0.20 14.16
N LEU A 33 -5.08 0.14 13.31
CA LEU A 33 -3.94 -0.71 12.96
C LEU A 33 -2.84 -0.52 14.01
N GLU A 34 -2.44 -1.60 14.69
CA GLU A 34 -1.46 -1.58 15.77
C GLU A 34 -0.03 -1.40 15.23
N ALA A 35 0.31 -0.17 14.84
CA ALA A 35 1.62 0.20 14.31
C ALA A 35 2.20 1.40 15.05
N PHE A 36 3.44 1.28 15.53
CA PHE A 36 4.12 2.37 16.24
C PHE A 36 4.73 3.40 15.28
N LYS A 37 4.90 3.05 14.00
CA LYS A 37 5.44 3.95 12.98
C LYS A 37 4.85 3.64 11.61
N LYS A 38 4.49 4.70 10.86
CA LYS A 38 4.02 4.64 9.48
C LYS A 38 5.04 5.30 8.57
N ILE A 39 5.44 4.62 7.51
CA ILE A 39 6.62 4.99 6.73
C ILE A 39 6.29 5.02 5.24
N MET A 40 6.68 6.07 4.55
CA MET A 40 6.71 6.08 3.08
C MET A 40 8.17 5.88 2.65
N ILE A 41 8.46 4.78 1.96
CA ILE A 41 9.80 4.52 1.44
C ILE A 41 9.87 5.02 -0.01
N ASP A 42 10.57 6.13 -0.18
CA ASP A 42 10.50 7.00 -1.35
C ASP A 42 11.63 6.77 -2.34
N ASP A 43 11.26 6.46 -3.59
CA ASP A 43 12.18 6.17 -4.70
C ASP A 43 12.68 7.45 -5.39
N GLY A 44 13.20 8.41 -4.63
CA GLY A 44 13.82 9.62 -5.18
C GLY A 44 12.83 10.57 -5.84
N SER A 45 11.75 10.89 -5.15
CA SER A 45 10.71 11.80 -5.63
C SER A 45 11.25 13.20 -5.92
N PRO A 46 10.81 13.85 -7.02
CA PRO A 46 11.16 15.25 -7.31
C PRO A 46 10.42 16.25 -6.41
N TYR A 47 9.27 15.86 -5.84
CA TYR A 47 8.51 16.68 -4.91
C TYR A 47 8.48 16.01 -3.53
N LEU A 48 8.55 16.84 -2.49
CA LEU A 48 8.32 16.42 -1.10
C LEU A 48 7.35 17.39 -0.43
N PRO A 49 6.43 16.89 0.42
CA PRO A 49 5.62 17.77 1.24
C PRO A 49 6.50 18.53 2.25
N PRO A 50 6.00 19.67 2.78
CA PRO A 50 6.69 20.38 3.85
C PRO A 50 6.94 19.50 5.08
N ALA A 51 8.06 19.72 5.77
CA ALA A 51 8.42 18.97 6.98
C ALA A 51 7.40 19.14 8.13
N SER A 52 6.59 20.20 8.09
CA SER A 52 5.47 20.41 9.03
C SER A 52 4.31 19.44 8.84
N VAL A 53 4.26 18.73 7.70
CA VAL A 53 3.23 17.71 7.39
C VAL A 53 3.78 16.31 7.69
N ILE A 54 4.97 16.01 7.19
CA ILE A 54 5.67 14.74 7.44
C ILE A 54 7.17 14.96 7.25
N LYS A 55 7.97 14.49 8.21
CA LYS A 55 9.42 14.63 8.16
C LYS A 55 10.00 13.69 7.09
N THR A 56 10.92 14.22 6.28
CA THR A 56 11.70 13.41 5.33
C THR A 56 13.12 13.23 5.84
N VAL A 57 13.62 12.00 5.80
CA VAL A 57 15.00 11.64 6.14
C VAL A 57 15.63 10.85 5.00
N SER A 58 16.97 10.87 4.94
CA SER A 58 17.71 10.03 3.98
C SER A 58 17.55 8.55 4.33
N ASN A 59 17.54 7.68 3.31
CA ASN A 59 17.60 6.22 3.46
C ASN A 59 18.86 5.69 4.16
N THR A 60 19.83 6.56 4.45
CA THR A 60 21.06 6.24 5.18
C THR A 60 21.14 6.93 6.54
N ALA A 61 20.15 7.76 6.88
CA ALA A 61 20.11 8.41 8.19
C ALA A 61 19.79 7.39 9.28
N PRO A 62 20.42 7.49 10.48
CA PRO A 62 20.03 6.67 11.62
C PRO A 62 18.56 6.92 11.99
N LEU A 63 17.77 5.86 12.02
CA LEU A 63 16.34 5.90 12.33
C LEU A 63 16.04 5.75 13.83
N ALA A 64 17.03 5.28 14.61
CA ALA A 64 16.86 5.09 16.05
C ALA A 64 16.61 6.40 16.82
N SER A 65 17.02 7.55 16.27
CA SER A 65 16.80 8.90 16.83
C SER A 65 15.52 9.57 16.32
N GLU A 66 14.75 8.89 15.46
CA GLU A 66 13.61 9.47 14.79
C GLU A 66 12.32 9.11 15.55
N ASP A 67 11.83 10.03 16.37
CA ASP A 67 10.65 9.82 17.21
C ASP A 67 9.31 10.07 16.48
N ASP A 68 9.33 10.68 15.29
CA ASP A 68 8.12 10.98 14.52
C ASP A 68 7.32 9.71 14.18
N GLU A 69 6.03 9.68 14.50
CA GLU A 69 5.16 8.53 14.17
C GLU A 69 5.05 8.26 12.67
N ASN A 70 5.22 9.31 11.86
CA ASN A 70 5.12 9.27 10.40
C ASN A 70 6.40 9.81 9.77
N LEU A 71 7.00 9.06 8.84
CA LEU A 71 8.24 9.45 8.17
C LEU A 71 8.20 9.16 6.67
N ILE A 72 8.91 10.00 5.90
CA ILE A 72 9.37 9.65 4.55
C ILE A 72 10.85 9.27 4.64
N ILE A 73 11.20 8.06 4.22
CA ILE A 73 12.58 7.61 4.07
C ILE A 73 12.92 7.64 2.58
N ARG A 74 13.85 8.51 2.18
CA ARG A 74 14.08 8.83 0.77
C ARG A 74 15.44 8.41 0.26
N PHE A 75 15.45 7.79 -0.91
CA PHE A 75 16.64 7.60 -1.73
C PHE A 75 16.98 8.87 -2.52
N ASP A 76 18.27 9.13 -2.75
CA ASP A 76 18.72 10.33 -3.45
C ASP A 76 18.37 10.35 -4.94
N ASN A 77 18.41 9.17 -5.57
CA ASN A 77 18.11 8.99 -6.99
C ASN A 77 16.81 8.20 -7.19
N ASN A 78 16.21 8.30 -8.37
CA ASN A 78 15.03 7.55 -8.78
C ASN A 78 15.44 6.38 -9.69
N LEU A 79 15.03 5.15 -9.38
CA LEU A 79 15.23 3.99 -10.26
C LEU A 79 14.00 3.74 -11.14
N GLY A 80 12.82 4.06 -10.62
CA GLY A 80 11.58 4.13 -11.34
C GLY A 80 11.06 2.77 -11.80
N ARG A 81 10.17 2.82 -12.79
CA ARG A 81 9.58 1.65 -13.44
C ARG A 81 9.94 1.67 -14.91
N GLN A 82 10.68 0.65 -15.35
CA GLN A 82 11.13 0.52 -16.73
C GLN A 82 10.04 -0.14 -17.59
N ASN A 83 9.33 -1.13 -17.05
CA ASN A 83 8.16 -1.74 -17.70
C ASN A 83 7.22 -2.41 -16.67
N ILE A 84 6.24 -3.17 -17.14
CA ILE A 84 5.24 -3.80 -16.26
C ILE A 84 5.85 -4.82 -15.29
N LYS A 85 6.92 -5.52 -15.69
CA LYS A 85 7.60 -6.54 -14.89
C LYS A 85 8.90 -6.05 -14.25
N ASP A 86 9.46 -4.96 -14.78
CA ASP A 86 10.72 -4.38 -14.31
C ASP A 86 10.48 -3.02 -13.63
N TYR A 87 10.41 -3.05 -12.31
CA TYR A 87 10.12 -1.91 -11.45
C TYR A 87 11.14 -1.82 -10.29
N PRO A 88 12.42 -1.53 -10.61
CA PRO A 88 13.51 -1.53 -9.63
C PRO A 88 13.28 -0.54 -8.48
N GLY A 89 12.54 0.55 -8.72
CA GLY A 89 12.20 1.50 -7.66
C GLY A 89 11.32 0.91 -6.56
N TRP A 90 10.27 0.18 -6.95
CA TRP A 90 9.41 -0.51 -5.99
C TRP A 90 10.19 -1.63 -5.28
N TRP A 91 11.00 -2.41 -6.01
CA TRP A 91 11.83 -3.46 -5.40
C TRP A 91 12.82 -2.89 -4.38
N ARG A 92 13.49 -1.78 -4.70
CA ARG A 92 14.39 -1.10 -3.79
C ARG A 92 13.68 -0.68 -2.51
N SER A 93 12.56 0.04 -2.64
CA SER A 93 11.80 0.52 -1.50
C SER A 93 11.25 -0.64 -0.65
N PHE A 94 10.69 -1.66 -1.31
CA PHE A 94 10.17 -2.85 -0.65
C PHE A 94 11.27 -3.60 0.12
N MET A 95 12.43 -3.89 -0.51
CA MET A 95 13.55 -4.58 0.14
C MET A 95 14.27 -3.73 1.20
N HIS A 96 14.15 -2.41 1.13
CA HIS A 96 14.69 -1.51 2.14
C HIS A 96 13.86 -1.55 3.44
N SER A 97 12.56 -1.87 3.36
CA SER A 97 11.70 -2.05 4.54
C SER A 97 12.27 -3.03 5.57
N LEU A 98 13.00 -4.07 5.12
CA LEU A 98 13.66 -5.02 6.02
C LEU A 98 14.78 -4.38 6.85
N ALA A 99 15.58 -3.49 6.24
CA ALA A 99 16.62 -2.77 6.95
C ALA A 99 16.01 -1.81 7.98
N VAL A 100 14.99 -1.06 7.55
CA VAL A 100 14.20 -0.16 8.41
C VAL A 100 13.60 -0.90 9.61
N ALA A 101 12.99 -2.07 9.37
CA ALA A 101 12.41 -2.90 10.42
C ALA A 101 13.47 -3.39 11.42
N LYS A 102 14.62 -3.86 10.92
CA LYS A 102 15.72 -4.32 11.78
C LYS A 102 16.27 -3.19 12.66
N GLU A 103 16.49 -2.01 12.08
CA GLU A 103 17.03 -0.85 12.79
C GLU A 103 16.06 -0.32 13.86
N LEU A 104 14.77 -0.25 13.54
CA LEU A 104 13.74 0.16 14.48
C LEU A 104 13.37 -0.94 15.50
N GLY A 105 13.94 -2.14 15.39
CA GLY A 105 13.64 -3.29 16.24
C GLY A 105 12.22 -3.82 16.07
N ALA A 106 11.63 -3.71 14.88
CA ALA A 106 10.30 -4.21 14.58
C ALA A 106 10.28 -5.75 14.44
N ASP A 107 9.16 -6.33 14.87
CA ASP A 107 8.83 -7.76 14.77
C ASP A 107 7.92 -8.05 13.57
N LYS A 108 7.27 -7.02 13.02
CA LYS A 108 6.29 -7.15 11.94
C LYS A 108 6.41 -5.97 10.97
N ILE A 109 6.41 -6.29 9.69
CA ILE A 109 6.32 -5.34 8.58
C ILE A 109 4.96 -5.52 7.94
N VAL A 110 4.18 -4.44 7.86
CA VAL A 110 2.92 -4.42 7.11
C VAL A 110 3.11 -3.52 5.91
N HIS A 111 3.16 -4.12 4.72
CA HIS A 111 3.14 -3.38 3.46
C HIS A 111 1.69 -3.09 3.08
N ILE A 112 1.38 -1.84 2.77
CA ILE A 112 0.11 -1.43 2.18
C ILE A 112 0.46 -0.42 1.09
N GLU A 113 0.18 -0.72 -0.17
CA GLU A 113 0.43 0.21 -1.26
C GLU A 113 -0.27 1.55 -1.06
N SER A 114 0.32 2.61 -1.61
CA SER A 114 -0.16 3.99 -1.45
C SER A 114 -1.58 4.25 -2.00
N ASP A 115 -2.12 3.31 -2.79
CA ASP A 115 -3.48 3.30 -3.34
C ASP A 115 -4.36 2.13 -2.83
N ALA A 116 -3.90 1.41 -1.79
CA ALA A 116 -4.65 0.35 -1.12
C ALA A 116 -5.18 0.77 0.27
N PHE A 117 -6.43 0.39 0.57
CA PHE A 117 -7.13 0.76 1.82
C PHE A 117 -7.79 -0.45 2.48
N LEU A 118 -7.65 -0.59 3.80
CA LEU A 118 -8.30 -1.62 4.61
C LEU A 118 -9.75 -1.22 4.91
N LEU A 119 -10.74 -1.99 4.42
CA LEU A 119 -12.15 -1.58 4.49
C LEU A 119 -12.96 -2.27 5.59
N SER A 120 -12.43 -3.37 6.15
CA SER A 120 -13.13 -4.19 7.14
C SER A 120 -12.35 -4.28 8.45
N GLN A 121 -13.06 -4.26 9.58
CA GLN A 121 -12.48 -4.54 10.89
C GLN A 121 -11.86 -5.94 10.92
N ARG A 122 -12.47 -6.92 10.24
CA ARG A 122 -11.95 -8.29 10.17
C ARG A 122 -10.54 -8.35 9.57
N LEU A 123 -10.26 -7.56 8.52
CA LEU A 123 -8.92 -7.51 7.92
C LEU A 123 -7.93 -6.78 8.84
N VAL A 124 -8.36 -5.72 9.53
CA VAL A 124 -7.52 -5.04 10.54
C VAL A 124 -7.19 -5.98 11.70
N ASP A 125 -8.18 -6.70 12.24
CA ASP A 125 -8.02 -7.68 13.31
C ASP A 125 -7.05 -8.77 12.89
N PHE A 126 -7.19 -9.30 11.67
CA PHE A 126 -6.25 -10.25 11.10
C PHE A 126 -4.83 -9.70 11.12
N ILE A 127 -4.57 -8.53 10.52
CA ILE A 127 -3.23 -7.95 10.46
C ILE A 127 -2.64 -7.73 11.87
N ASN A 128 -3.43 -7.23 12.81
CA ASN A 128 -3.02 -7.02 14.19
C ASN A 128 -2.66 -8.36 14.87
N GLN A 129 -3.49 -9.38 14.69
CA GLN A 129 -3.36 -10.69 15.35
C GLN A 129 -2.33 -11.63 14.72
N THR A 130 -1.91 -11.44 13.46
CA THR A 130 -0.88 -12.27 12.80
C THR A 130 0.44 -12.20 13.58
N GLN A 131 1.08 -13.34 13.87
CA GLN A 131 2.31 -13.37 14.68
C GLN A 131 3.51 -14.06 14.04
N ASN A 132 3.29 -14.82 12.99
CA ASN A 132 4.31 -15.54 12.23
C ASN A 132 3.97 -15.44 10.74
N GLY A 133 4.85 -15.92 9.86
CA GLY A 133 4.58 -16.06 8.42
C GLY A 133 4.70 -14.78 7.59
N TRP A 134 4.58 -14.98 6.27
CA TRP A 134 4.50 -13.97 5.23
C TRP A 134 3.18 -14.16 4.51
N HIS A 135 2.23 -13.30 4.85
CA HIS A 135 0.84 -13.38 4.43
C HIS A 135 0.54 -12.39 3.33
N VAL A 136 -0.21 -12.85 2.34
CA VAL A 136 -0.75 -12.04 1.25
C VAL A 136 -2.21 -12.38 0.99
N LEU A 137 -2.91 -11.48 0.31
CA LEU A 137 -4.33 -11.64 0.02
C LEU A 137 -4.52 -12.06 -1.44
N TRP A 138 -5.36 -13.06 -1.66
CA TRP A 138 -5.77 -13.49 -3.00
C TRP A 138 -6.65 -12.44 -3.66
N THR A 139 -6.51 -12.28 -4.97
CA THR A 139 -7.38 -11.42 -5.78
C THR A 139 -8.11 -12.29 -6.79
N GLU A 140 -9.43 -12.44 -6.65
CA GLU A 140 -10.22 -13.22 -7.60
C GLU A 140 -10.13 -12.66 -9.03
N HIS A 141 -10.13 -11.33 -9.16
CA HIS A 141 -10.09 -10.67 -10.45
C HIS A 141 -8.81 -10.98 -11.25
N ASN A 142 -7.67 -10.95 -10.56
CA ASN A 142 -6.35 -11.11 -11.18
C ASN A 142 -5.86 -12.57 -11.15
N ASN A 143 -6.56 -13.43 -10.41
CA ASN A 143 -6.25 -14.84 -10.24
C ASN A 143 -4.81 -15.10 -9.71
N PHE A 144 -4.34 -14.26 -8.80
CA PHE A 144 -3.05 -14.41 -8.11
C PHE A 144 -3.10 -13.84 -6.69
N ALA A 145 -2.04 -14.10 -5.91
CA ALA A 145 -1.82 -13.50 -4.60
C ALA A 145 -1.24 -12.09 -4.77
N GLU A 146 -1.98 -11.04 -4.41
CA GLU A 146 -1.62 -9.64 -4.73
C GLU A 146 -0.74 -9.01 -3.65
N THR A 147 0.31 -8.32 -4.09
CA THR A 147 1.34 -7.70 -3.23
C THR A 147 0.95 -6.36 -2.60
N ALA A 148 -0.24 -5.85 -2.93
CA ALA A 148 -0.73 -4.55 -2.45
C ALA A 148 -0.86 -4.49 -0.92
N ILE A 149 -1.16 -5.63 -0.27
CA ILE A 149 -1.18 -5.76 1.19
C ILE A 149 -0.40 -7.01 1.57
N GLN A 150 0.62 -6.85 2.41
CA GLN A 150 1.44 -7.96 2.90
C GLN A 150 1.70 -7.81 4.40
N VAL A 151 1.69 -8.93 5.12
CA VAL A 151 2.08 -8.99 6.53
C VAL A 151 3.27 -9.93 6.66
N ILE A 152 4.42 -9.39 7.06
CA ILE A 152 5.69 -10.12 7.13
C ILE A 152 6.16 -10.12 8.59
N CYS A 153 6.13 -11.27 9.23
CA CYS A 153 6.54 -11.42 10.62
C CYS A 153 8.04 -11.75 10.75
N ARG A 154 8.55 -11.60 11.98
CA ARG A 154 9.98 -11.71 12.31
C ARG A 154 10.63 -13.02 11.87
N ASP A 155 9.90 -14.12 11.94
CA ASP A 155 10.34 -15.45 11.50
C ASP A 155 10.66 -15.51 10.00
N GLN A 156 10.09 -14.60 9.19
CA GLN A 156 10.34 -14.52 7.75
C GLN A 156 11.45 -13.54 7.36
N PHE A 157 12.03 -12.79 8.31
CA PHE A 157 13.07 -11.80 8.01
C PHE A 157 14.35 -12.43 7.42
N GLU A 158 14.67 -13.66 7.80
CA GLU A 158 15.81 -14.38 7.22
C GLU A 158 15.53 -14.79 5.77
N ALA A 159 14.34 -15.31 5.48
CA ALA A 159 13.91 -15.64 4.12
C ALA A 159 13.88 -14.38 3.23
N PHE A 160 13.38 -13.26 3.77
CA PHE A 160 13.38 -11.97 3.08
C PHE A 160 14.83 -11.47 2.83
N GLN A 161 15.73 -11.60 3.81
CA GLN A 161 17.14 -11.23 3.63
C GLN A 161 17.80 -12.09 2.53
N LYS A 162 17.60 -13.42 2.57
CA LYS A 162 18.12 -14.34 1.55
C LYS A 162 17.60 -13.98 0.16
N PHE A 163 16.31 -13.67 0.03
CA PHE A 163 15.73 -13.22 -1.24
C PHE A 163 16.37 -11.92 -1.73
N LYS A 164 16.57 -10.94 -0.85
CA LYS A 164 17.25 -9.68 -1.18
C LYS A 164 18.69 -9.91 -1.63
N ASP A 165 19.46 -10.70 -0.90
CA ASP A 165 20.87 -10.96 -1.18
C ASP A 165 21.08 -11.75 -2.48
N ALA A 166 20.12 -12.61 -2.83
CA ALA A 166 20.11 -13.34 -4.10
C ALA A 166 19.78 -12.46 -5.32
N ASN A 167 19.22 -11.26 -5.10
CA ASN A 167 18.72 -10.38 -6.18
C ASN A 167 19.26 -8.94 -6.08
N PRO A 168 20.59 -8.74 -6.08
CA PRO A 168 21.20 -7.42 -5.88
C PRO A 168 20.94 -6.44 -7.04
N SER A 169 20.59 -6.94 -8.23
CA SER A 169 20.32 -6.11 -9.41
C SER A 169 18.96 -5.41 -9.35
N LEU A 170 18.03 -5.88 -8.52
CA LEU A 170 16.62 -5.44 -8.47
C LEU A 170 15.86 -5.63 -9.79
N HIS A 171 16.44 -6.37 -10.73
CA HIS A 171 15.83 -6.73 -12.00
C HIS A 171 15.31 -8.15 -11.92
N PHE A 172 14.01 -8.30 -12.13
CA PHE A 172 13.32 -9.57 -11.96
C PHE A 172 12.71 -10.05 -13.27
N PRO A 173 12.70 -11.38 -13.52
CA PRO A 173 12.15 -11.94 -14.74
C PRO A 173 10.61 -11.98 -14.75
N ASP A 174 9.98 -11.80 -13.58
CA ASP A 174 8.53 -11.91 -13.44
C ASP A 174 7.97 -10.94 -12.40
N LEU A 175 6.65 -10.97 -12.23
CA LEU A 175 5.93 -10.20 -11.23
C LEU A 175 6.28 -10.63 -9.80
N ALA A 176 6.23 -9.69 -8.86
CA ALA A 176 6.56 -9.90 -7.45
C ALA A 176 5.71 -11.02 -6.83
N GLU A 177 4.46 -11.12 -7.25
CA GLU A 177 3.47 -12.13 -6.88
C GLU A 177 3.93 -13.57 -7.14
N ASN A 178 4.80 -13.78 -8.12
CA ASN A 178 5.32 -15.11 -8.49
C ASN A 178 6.68 -15.41 -7.88
N LEU A 179 7.32 -14.43 -7.24
CA LEU A 179 8.72 -14.48 -6.85
C LEU A 179 8.92 -14.43 -5.33
N LEU A 180 8.07 -13.69 -4.64
CA LEU A 180 8.18 -13.52 -3.19
C LEU A 180 7.84 -14.84 -2.47
N PRO A 181 8.60 -15.17 -1.40
CA PRO A 181 8.45 -16.43 -0.68
C PRO A 181 7.27 -16.38 0.32
N PHE A 182 6.05 -16.23 -0.18
CA PHE A 182 4.85 -16.21 0.66
C PHE A 182 4.68 -17.55 1.37
N THR A 183 4.32 -17.52 2.65
CA THR A 183 3.99 -18.73 3.40
C THR A 183 2.49 -19.00 3.37
N GLU A 184 1.67 -17.95 3.31
CA GLU A 184 0.21 -18.04 3.41
C GLU A 184 -0.47 -17.09 2.41
N VAL A 185 -1.50 -17.61 1.75
CA VAL A 185 -2.31 -16.87 0.78
C VAL A 185 -3.78 -16.95 1.18
N HIS A 186 -4.32 -15.82 1.64
CA HIS A 186 -5.67 -15.75 2.20
C HIS A 186 -6.72 -15.45 1.12
N ARG A 187 -7.70 -16.35 0.98
CA ARG A 187 -8.81 -16.23 0.01
C ARG A 187 -10.09 -15.72 0.65
N GLU A 188 -10.14 -15.63 1.97
CA GLU A 188 -11.31 -15.27 2.74
C GLU A 188 -11.56 -13.75 2.80
N PHE A 189 -10.60 -12.92 2.38
CA PHE A 189 -10.67 -11.45 2.45
C PHE A 189 -11.14 -10.78 1.14
N ILE A 190 -11.78 -11.52 0.24
CA ILE A 190 -12.31 -10.99 -1.01
C ILE A 190 -13.30 -9.85 -0.72
N GLY A 191 -13.01 -8.67 -1.27
CA GLY A 191 -13.76 -7.44 -1.08
C GLY A 191 -13.25 -6.56 0.07
N ASP A 192 -12.48 -7.08 1.03
CA ASP A 192 -12.13 -6.34 2.26
C ASP A 192 -11.07 -5.23 2.03
N ARG A 193 -10.65 -5.01 0.78
CA ARG A 193 -9.68 -3.98 0.38
C ARG A 193 -10.13 -3.18 -0.83
N TYR A 194 -9.67 -1.93 -0.89
CA TYR A 194 -9.84 -1.07 -2.06
C TYR A 194 -8.75 -1.37 -3.11
N SER A 195 -9.17 -1.79 -4.32
CA SER A 195 -8.39 -2.07 -5.58
C SER A 195 -8.80 -3.38 -6.31
N GLU A 196 -9.69 -4.21 -5.75
CA GLU A 196 -9.89 -5.61 -6.17
C GLU A 196 -10.85 -5.90 -7.37
N LEU A 197 -11.84 -5.06 -7.65
CA LEU A 197 -12.98 -5.30 -8.59
C LEU A 197 -13.14 -4.26 -9.71
N LYS A 198 -12.49 -4.36 -10.88
CA LYS A 198 -12.74 -3.42 -12.00
C LYS A 198 -14.23 -3.31 -12.40
N ARG A 199 -14.70 -2.07 -12.56
CA ARG A 199 -16.00 -1.71 -13.17
C ARG A 199 -16.17 -2.40 -14.52
N ASN A 200 -17.14 -3.32 -14.64
CA ASN A 200 -17.48 -3.97 -15.90
C ASN A 200 -18.21 -2.98 -16.83
N ARG A 201 -17.45 -2.11 -17.52
CA ARG A 201 -17.99 -1.24 -18.57
C ARG A 201 -17.94 -2.00 -19.89
N TRP A 202 -19.02 -2.68 -20.26
CA TRP A 202 -19.17 -3.18 -21.62
C TRP A 202 -19.07 -1.98 -22.59
N ILE A 203 -18.12 -2.04 -23.53
CA ILE A 203 -17.82 -1.14 -24.67
C ILE A 203 -17.48 0.37 -24.46
N PHE A 204 -17.73 1.02 -23.31
CA PHE A 204 -17.47 2.48 -23.16
C PHE A 204 -16.40 2.84 -22.12
N LYS A 205 -15.13 2.84 -22.54
CA LYS A 205 -13.94 3.06 -21.70
C LYS A 205 -13.59 4.54 -21.41
N SER A 206 -14.28 5.53 -22.00
CA SER A 206 -13.92 6.96 -21.87
C SER A 206 -14.76 7.71 -20.82
N LYS A 207 -14.12 8.62 -20.06
CA LYS A 207 -14.80 9.59 -19.16
C LYS A 207 -15.74 10.54 -19.92
N LYS A 208 -15.59 10.65 -21.25
CA LYS A 208 -16.43 11.50 -22.11
C LYS A 208 -17.90 11.07 -22.17
N PHE A 209 -18.27 9.88 -21.71
CA PHE A 209 -19.65 9.39 -21.78
C PHE A 209 -20.45 9.56 -20.47
N ASN A 210 -19.85 10.16 -19.43
CA ASN A 210 -20.50 10.38 -18.13
C ASN A 210 -21.68 11.38 -18.17
N PHE A 211 -21.91 12.07 -19.30
CA PHE A 211 -23.03 13.00 -19.45
C PHE A 211 -24.37 12.30 -19.81
N LEU A 212 -24.35 11.01 -20.18
CA LEU A 212 -25.57 10.29 -20.56
C LEU A 212 -26.35 9.84 -19.30
N PRO A 213 -27.67 10.10 -19.21
CA PRO A 213 -28.47 9.88 -17.99
C PRO A 213 -28.47 8.44 -17.48
N MET A 214 -28.43 7.45 -18.38
CA MET A 214 -28.34 6.02 -18.02
C MET A 214 -27.05 5.63 -17.25
N PHE A 215 -26.02 6.48 -17.27
CA PHE A 215 -24.79 6.30 -16.49
C PHE A 215 -24.74 7.19 -15.24
N GLN A 216 -25.80 7.98 -14.99
CA GLN A 216 -26.02 8.78 -13.78
C GLN A 216 -26.96 8.07 -12.78
N TRP A 217 -27.48 6.89 -13.12
CA TRP A 217 -28.29 6.09 -12.21
C TRP A 217 -27.38 5.41 -11.19
N ASP A 218 -27.61 5.68 -9.91
CA ASP A 218 -26.83 5.17 -8.79
C ASP A 218 -27.09 3.66 -8.60
N PHE A 219 -26.22 2.84 -9.17
CA PHE A 219 -26.12 1.41 -8.84
C PHE A 219 -25.41 1.16 -7.49
N PHE A 220 -25.20 2.20 -6.68
CA PHE A 220 -24.46 2.16 -5.41
C PHE A 220 -25.42 2.49 -4.26
N VAL A 221 -25.53 1.60 -3.28
CA VAL A 221 -26.35 1.82 -2.07
C VAL A 221 -25.60 2.68 -1.03
N GLU A 222 -24.29 2.89 -1.19
CA GLU A 222 -23.49 3.83 -0.37
C GLU A 222 -22.55 4.70 -1.23
N PRO A 223 -22.34 5.98 -0.88
CA PRO A 223 -21.57 6.91 -1.70
C PRO A 223 -20.09 6.56 -1.70
N ILE A 224 -19.54 6.39 -2.91
CA ILE A 224 -18.11 6.25 -3.18
C ILE A 224 -17.39 7.50 -2.66
N PRO A 225 -16.29 7.38 -1.87
CA PRO A 225 -15.44 8.52 -1.57
C PRO A 225 -14.93 9.13 -2.89
N GLY A 226 -15.22 10.40 -3.16
CA GLY A 226 -15.06 11.02 -4.49
C GLY A 226 -13.64 11.07 -5.07
N ASN A 227 -12.65 10.57 -4.33
CA ASN A 227 -11.22 10.68 -4.60
C ASN A 227 -10.54 9.33 -4.91
N ALA A 228 -11.25 8.21 -4.90
CA ALA A 228 -10.63 6.90 -5.01
C ALA A 228 -10.31 6.49 -6.47
N ASP A 229 -9.03 6.27 -6.79
CA ASP A 229 -8.48 6.24 -8.17
C ASP A 229 -8.76 4.94 -8.94
N PHE A 230 -9.12 3.86 -8.24
CA PHE A 230 -9.59 2.60 -8.82
C PHE A 230 -10.91 2.19 -8.18
N VAL A 231 -12.03 2.58 -8.80
CA VAL A 231 -13.35 2.12 -8.35
C VAL A 231 -13.42 0.62 -8.49
N THR A 232 -13.44 -0.04 -7.34
CA THR A 232 -13.79 -1.43 -7.24
C THR A 232 -15.16 -1.59 -6.62
N GLN A 233 -16.03 -2.33 -7.31
CA GLN A 233 -17.46 -2.50 -6.98
C GLN A 233 -17.64 -2.68 -5.46
N GLY A 234 -18.28 -1.71 -4.80
CA GLY A 234 -18.94 -2.01 -3.54
C GLY A 234 -20.06 -2.98 -3.86
N VAL A 235 -19.93 -4.25 -3.47
CA VAL A 235 -21.02 -5.21 -3.59
C VAL A 235 -22.17 -4.69 -2.71
N PRO A 236 -23.45 -4.82 -3.10
CA PRO A 236 -24.62 -4.23 -2.42
C PRO A 236 -24.83 -4.54 -0.92
N ARG A 237 -23.88 -5.21 -0.26
CA ARG A 237 -23.92 -5.61 1.16
C ARG A 237 -22.70 -5.18 1.97
N GLN A 238 -21.79 -4.40 1.41
CA GLN A 238 -20.55 -4.07 2.11
C GLN A 238 -20.74 -2.86 3.03
N ARG A 239 -20.87 -3.11 4.34
CA ARG A 239 -20.78 -2.06 5.37
C ARG A 239 -19.32 -1.65 5.51
N LEU A 240 -18.95 -0.48 5.01
CA LEU A 240 -17.63 0.09 5.23
C LEU A 240 -17.51 0.50 6.71
N ALA A 241 -16.61 -0.14 7.45
CA ALA A 241 -16.44 0.13 8.88
C ALA A 241 -15.74 1.48 9.14
N PHE A 242 -14.84 1.88 8.24
CA PHE A 242 -14.01 3.07 8.38
C PHE A 242 -14.36 4.06 7.26
N ARG A 243 -15.14 5.10 7.57
CA ARG A 243 -15.33 6.24 6.65
C ARG A 243 -14.21 7.24 6.89
N ALA A 244 -13.44 7.56 5.86
CA ALA A 244 -12.69 8.82 5.86
C ALA A 244 -13.74 9.95 5.90
N SER A 245 -13.76 10.73 6.98
CA SER A 245 -14.52 11.98 7.00
C SER A 245 -13.96 12.88 5.91
N SER A 246 -14.67 13.02 4.79
CA SER A 246 -14.36 14.02 3.77
C SER A 246 -14.27 15.39 4.45
N PRO A 247 -13.31 16.25 4.08
CA PRO A 247 -13.39 17.66 4.43
C PRO A 247 -14.70 18.20 3.87
N VAL A 248 -15.51 18.80 4.75
CA VAL A 248 -16.70 19.54 4.36
C VAL A 248 -16.23 20.78 3.59
N ALA A 249 -16.69 20.87 2.33
CA ALA A 249 -16.78 22.03 1.43
C ALA A 249 -15.64 23.06 1.40
#